data_AF-A0A6S6XYU0-F1
#
_entry.id   AF-A0A6S6XYU0-F1
#
_cell.length_a   1.000
_cell.length_b   1.000
_cell.length_c   1.000
_cell.angle_alpha   90.00
_cell.angle_beta   90.00
_cell.angle_gamma   90.00
#
_symmetry.space_group_name_H-M   'P 1'
#
loop_
_entity.id
_entity.type
_entity.pdbx_description
1 polymer ?
#
loop_
_entity_poly.entity_id
_entity_poly.type
_entity_poly.pdbx_seq_one_letter_code
_entity_poly.pdbx_strand_id
1 'polypeptide(L)'
;MHALDERILAYDRKITALAKQSEPVQRLMAIEGIGPITATAEVARVGNAQAFKNGRQFAAWLGLTPRQNSKRWQDARRHQQAR
;
A
#
# COMPACT_ATOMS: atom_id res chain seq x y z
N MET A 1 -9.57 3.64 35.27
CA MET A 1 -9.71 2.82 34.05
C MET A 1 -9.59 3.72 32.80
N HIS A 2 -8.47 4.46 32.66
CA HIS A 2 -8.23 5.42 31.54
C HIS A 2 -6.74 5.50 31.11
N ALA A 3 -5.81 4.95 31.91
CA ALA A 3 -4.38 5.01 31.64
C ALA A 3 -3.97 4.31 30.32
N LEU A 4 -4.74 3.34 29.84
CA LEU A 4 -4.49 2.71 28.54
C LEU A 4 -4.91 3.62 27.39
N ASP A 5 -6.05 4.30 27.49
CA ASP A 5 -6.52 5.24 26.48
C ASP A 5 -5.56 6.44 26.34
N GLU A 6 -5.06 6.95 27.45
CA GLU A 6 -4.03 8.00 27.45
C GLU A 6 -2.74 7.55 26.76
N ARG A 7 -2.33 6.30 26.96
CA ARG A 7 -1.17 5.72 26.29
C ARG A 7 -1.41 5.55 24.79
N ILE A 8 -2.59 5.07 24.39
CA ILE A 8 -2.98 4.95 22.98
C ILE A 8 -2.91 6.32 22.31
N LEU A 9 -3.54 7.34 22.91
CA LEU A 9 -3.50 8.71 22.38
C LEU A 9 -2.07 9.27 22.30
N ALA A 10 -1.22 8.95 23.28
CA ALA A 10 0.19 9.35 23.23
C ALA A 10 0.94 8.70 22.05
N TYR A 11 0.67 7.43 21.75
CA TYR A 11 1.25 6.75 20.59
C TYR A 11 0.66 7.26 19.27
N ASP A 12 -0.64 7.53 19.18
CA ASP A 12 -1.26 8.12 17.99
C ASP A 12 -0.62 9.46 17.62
N ARG A 13 -0.35 10.31 18.63
CA ARG A 13 0.37 11.57 18.43
C ARG A 13 1.79 11.34 17.89
N LYS A 14 2.50 10.34 18.44
CA LYS A 14 3.85 9.99 17.96
C LYS A 14 3.83 9.48 16.52
N ILE A 15 2.92 8.57 16.19
CA ILE A 15 2.75 8.03 14.84
C ILE A 15 2.42 9.16 13.87
N THR A 16 1.52 10.07 14.23
CA THR A 16 1.17 11.22 13.39
C THR A 16 2.37 12.14 13.18
N ALA A 17 3.18 12.38 14.21
CA ALA A 17 4.39 13.19 14.09
C ALA A 17 5.45 12.55 13.19
N LEU A 18 5.64 11.22 13.30
CA LEU A 18 6.53 10.45 12.42
C LEU A 18 6.05 10.46 10.98
N ALA A 19 4.75 10.28 10.76
CA ALA A 19 4.16 10.31 9.43
C ALA A 19 4.39 11.64 8.71
N LYS A 20 4.32 12.76 9.44
CA LYS A 20 4.62 14.10 8.89
C LYS A 20 6.09 14.30 8.53
N GLN A 21 7.02 13.49 9.04
CA GLN A 21 8.46 13.63 8.77
C GLN A 21 8.97 12.66 7.71
N SER A 22 8.15 11.71 7.27
CA SER A 22 8.55 10.66 6.33
C SER A 22 7.88 10.84 4.97
N GLU A 23 8.65 11.22 3.96
CA GLU A 23 8.15 11.36 2.58
C GLU A 23 7.49 10.07 2.05
N PRO A 24 8.04 8.85 2.25
CA PRO A 24 7.37 7.62 1.87
C PRO A 24 5.99 7.43 2.53
N VAL A 25 5.87 7.80 3.81
CA VAL A 25 4.59 7.71 4.55
C VAL A 25 3.58 8.71 3.99
N GLN A 26 4.00 9.96 3.74
CA GLN A 26 3.13 10.98 3.13
C GLN A 26 2.62 10.56 1.76
N ARG A 27 3.49 9.95 0.94
CA ARG A 27 3.10 9.44 -0.38
C ARG A 27 2.09 8.31 -0.31
N LEU A 28 2.19 7.42 0.68
CA LEU A 28 1.18 6.38 0.91
C LEU A 28 -0.14 6.96 1.40
N MET A 29 -0.11 7.95 2.29
CA MET A 29 -1.32 8.62 2.80
C MET A 29 -2.09 9.42 1.73
N ALA A 30 -1.47 9.74 0.59
CA ALA A 30 -2.15 10.36 -0.54
C ALA A 30 -3.12 9.38 -1.26
N ILE A 31 -3.03 8.08 -0.99
CA ILE A 31 -3.97 7.08 -1.46
C ILE A 31 -5.21 7.11 -0.55
N GLU A 32 -6.39 7.26 -1.15
CA GLU A 32 -7.66 7.28 -0.44
C GLU A 32 -7.81 6.02 0.45
N GLY A 33 -8.18 6.23 1.72
CA GLY A 33 -8.33 5.16 2.71
C GLY A 33 -7.04 4.76 3.45
N ILE A 34 -5.87 5.33 3.12
CA ILE A 34 -4.61 5.06 3.84
C ILE A 34 -4.31 6.16 4.85
N GLY A 35 -4.41 5.81 6.14
CA GLY A 35 -4.09 6.72 7.25
C GLY A 35 -2.65 6.60 7.77
N PRO A 36 -2.25 7.47 8.73
CA PRO A 36 -0.87 7.52 9.23
C PRO A 36 -0.43 6.23 9.92
N ILE A 37 -1.32 5.51 10.60
CA ILE A 37 -1.01 4.21 11.23
C ILE A 37 -0.62 3.18 10.16
N THR A 38 -1.49 2.97 9.18
CA THR A 38 -1.27 2.01 8.09
C THR A 38 -0.04 2.38 7.26
N ALA A 39 0.08 3.64 6.84
CA ALA A 39 1.22 4.09 6.03
C ALA A 39 2.56 3.95 6.78
N THR A 40 2.60 4.30 8.07
CA THR A 40 3.81 4.14 8.89
C THR A 40 4.16 2.67 9.09
N ALA A 41 3.15 1.82 9.33
CA ALA A 41 3.35 0.38 9.48
C ALA A 41 3.90 -0.26 8.21
N GLU A 42 3.37 0.10 7.03
CA GLU A 42 3.86 -0.43 5.76
C GLU A 42 5.28 0.03 5.46
N VAL A 43 5.61 1.30 5.67
CA VAL A 43 6.99 1.79 5.50
C VAL A 43 7.95 1.12 6.49
N ALA A 44 7.54 0.93 7.73
CA ALA A 44 8.35 0.22 8.72
C ALA A 44 8.52 -1.28 8.40
N ARG A 45 7.53 -1.89 7.76
CA ARG A 45 7.55 -3.29 7.32
C ARG A 45 8.38 -3.49 6.06
N VAL A 46 8.33 -2.52 5.14
CA VAL A 46 9.09 -2.51 3.90
C VAL A 46 10.54 -2.14 4.23
N GLY A 47 11.31 -3.13 4.67
CA GLY A 47 12.72 -2.91 5.03
C GLY A 47 13.53 -2.31 3.87
N ASN A 48 13.37 -2.82 2.65
CA ASN A 48 13.99 -2.25 1.45
C ASN A 48 12.99 -2.20 0.28
N ALA A 49 12.51 -1.00 -0.05
CA ALA A 49 11.60 -0.78 -1.17
C ALA A 49 12.22 -1.13 -2.55
N GLN A 50 13.55 -1.20 -2.67
CA GLN A 50 14.24 -1.64 -3.89
C GLN A 50 14.13 -3.15 -4.13
N ALA A 51 13.60 -3.92 -3.17
CA ALA A 51 13.29 -5.33 -3.39
C ALA A 51 12.14 -5.54 -4.39
N PHE A 52 11.36 -4.50 -4.71
CA PHE A 52 10.30 -4.56 -5.70
C PHE A 52 10.80 -4.11 -7.07
N LYS A 53 10.49 -4.89 -8.12
CA LYS A 53 10.85 -4.60 -9.52
C LYS A 53 10.27 -3.27 -10.02
N ASN A 54 9.11 -2.88 -9.52
CA ASN A 54 8.45 -1.60 -9.81
C ASN A 54 7.29 -1.36 -8.83
N GLY A 55 6.73 -0.15 -8.88
CA GLY A 55 5.58 0.25 -8.04
C GLY A 55 4.32 -0.60 -8.23
N ARG A 56 4.12 -1.26 -9.39
CA ARG A 56 2.98 -2.17 -9.60
C ARG A 56 3.13 -3.46 -8.80
N GLN A 57 4.34 -4.01 -8.72
CA GLN A 57 4.60 -5.19 -7.89
C GLN A 57 4.41 -4.87 -6.40
N PHE A 58 4.85 -3.68 -5.97
CA PHE A 58 4.61 -3.20 -4.62
C PHE A 58 3.11 -3.00 -4.33
N ALA A 59 2.37 -2.34 -5.23
CA ALA A 59 0.93 -2.19 -5.11
C ALA A 59 0.20 -3.54 -5.08
N ALA A 60 0.67 -4.54 -5.84
CA ALA A 60 0.11 -5.89 -5.81
C ALA A 60 0.36 -6.60 -4.47
N TRP A 61 1.55 -6.42 -3.89
CA TRP A 61 1.88 -6.92 -2.56
C TRP A 61 1.01 -6.28 -1.47
N LEU A 62 0.70 -4.98 -1.61
CA LEU A 62 -0.26 -4.27 -0.77
C LEU A 62 -1.74 -4.63 -1.04
N GLY A 63 -2.04 -5.45 -2.06
CA GLY A 63 -3.41 -5.78 -2.46
C GLY A 63 -4.16 -4.64 -3.19
N LEU A 64 -3.46 -3.60 -3.63
CA LEU A 64 -4.02 -2.41 -4.30
C LEU A 64 -4.20 -2.58 -5.82
N THR A 65 -3.80 -3.72 -6.40
CA THR A 65 -3.96 -3.97 -7.84
C THR A 65 -5.17 -4.86 -8.12
N PRO A 66 -6.03 -4.51 -9.10
CA PRO A 66 -7.06 -5.41 -9.60
C PRO A 66 -6.46 -6.72 -10.10
N ARG A 67 -7.13 -7.86 -9.85
CA ARG A 67 -6.71 -9.17 -10.35
C ARG A 67 -6.62 -9.15 -11.88
N GLN A 68 -5.41 -9.19 -12.42
CA GLN A 68 -5.14 -9.35 -13.86
C GLN A 68 -5.56 -10.77 -14.30
N ASN A 69 -6.79 -10.91 -14.80
CA ASN A 69 -7.23 -12.13 -15.50
C ASN A 69 -6.67 -12.12 -16.94
N SER A 70 -5.39 -12.47 -17.10
CA SER A 70 -4.68 -12.52 -18.40
C SER A 70 -5.27 -13.53 -19.40
N LYS A 71 -6.23 -14.37 -18.98
CA LYS A 71 -6.89 -15.36 -19.86
C LYS A 71 -7.85 -14.73 -20.87
N ARG A 72 -8.47 -13.58 -20.57
CA ARG A 72 -9.48 -12.96 -21.44
C ARG A 72 -8.91 -12.42 -22.77
N TRP A 73 -7.60 -12.12 -22.82
CA TRP A 73 -6.96 -11.55 -24.01
C TRP A 73 -6.43 -12.60 -25.00
N GLN A 74 -6.22 -13.84 -24.56
CA GLN A 74 -5.70 -14.91 -25.44
C GLN A 74 -6.82 -15.54 -26.29
N ASP A 75 -8.07 -15.54 -25.81
CA ASP A 75 -9.21 -16.07 -26.59
C ASP A 75 -9.68 -15.12 -27.69
N ALA A 76 -9.50 -13.80 -27.52
CA ALA A 76 -9.82 -12.82 -28.56
C ALA A 76 -8.94 -12.95 -29.81
N ARG A 77 -7.72 -13.49 -29.69
CA ARG A 77 -6.79 -13.69 -30.82
C ARG A 77 -7.05 -14.97 -31.61
N ARG A 78 -7.72 -15.97 -31.04
CA ARG A 78 -8.06 -17.21 -31.76
C ARG A 78 -9.14 -17.01 -32.82
N HIS A 79 -10.03 -16.03 -32.64
CA HIS A 79 -11.08 -15.72 -33.62
C HIS A 79 -10.62 -14.85 -34.80
N GLN A 80 -9.47 -14.17 -34.70
CA GLN A 80 -8.97 -13.31 -35.78
C GLN A 80 -8.04 -14.03 -36.77
N GLN A 81 -7.53 -15.22 -36.42
CA GLN A 81 -6.69 -16.06 -37.30
C GLN A 81 -7.47 -17.17 -38.02
N ALA A 82 -8.79 -17.23 -37.83
CA ALA A 82 -9.66 -18.23 -38.46
C ALA A 82 -10.60 -17.61 -39.52
N ARG A 83 -10.15 -16.55 -40.23
CA ARG A 83 -10.83 -15.99 -41.39
C ARG A 83 -9.86 -15.87 -42.55
#